data_AF-A0AAF0ZWJ2-F1
#
_entry.id   AF-A0AAF0ZWJ2-F1
#
_cell.length_a   1.000
_cell.length_b   1.000
_cell.length_c   1.000
_cell.angle_alpha   90.00
_cell.angle_beta   90.00
_cell.angle_gamma   90.00
#
_symmetry.space_group_name_H-M   'P 1'
#
loop_
_entity.id
_entity.type
_entity.pdbx_description
1 polymer ?
#
loop_
_entity_poly.entity_id
_entity_poly.type
_entity_poly.pdbx_seq_one_letter_code
_entity_poly.pdbx_strand_id
1 'polypeptide(L)'
;DGVLRYQGRLCVLNVDGLREQNLEEVHSSRYSIHPRATKMYHDLQEVYWWNGIRRDIAEFVAKCPNCQQVKVEHQRPGGFLQDIPIPT
;
A
#
# COMPACT_ATOMS: atom_id res chain seq x y z
N ASP A 1 -30.34 -11.08 1.22
CA ASP A 1 -29.01 -10.42 1.24
C ASP A 1 -27.93 -11.37 1.72
N GLY A 2 -27.29 -12.09 0.79
CA GLY A 2 -26.30 -13.15 1.07
C GLY A 2 -24.86 -12.66 1.25
N VAL A 3 -24.68 -11.46 1.81
CA VAL A 3 -23.36 -10.82 1.89
C VAL A 3 -22.71 -11.09 3.24
N LEU A 4 -21.53 -11.71 3.23
CA LEU A 4 -20.79 -12.04 4.44
C LEU A 4 -20.17 -10.78 5.03
N ARG A 5 -20.34 -10.56 6.34
CA ARG A 5 -19.78 -9.41 7.06
C ARG A 5 -18.97 -9.84 8.27
N TYR A 6 -17.90 -9.12 8.57
CA TYR A 6 -17.10 -9.27 9.77
C TYR A 6 -16.90 -7.90 10.41
N GLN A 7 -17.30 -7.76 11.67
CA GLN A 7 -17.21 -6.48 12.41
C GLN A 7 -17.83 -5.29 11.66
N GLY A 8 -18.96 -5.51 10.99
CA GLY A 8 -19.64 -4.50 10.19
C GLY A 8 -19.08 -4.27 8.78
N ARG A 9 -17.92 -4.85 8.46
CA ARG A 9 -17.24 -4.72 7.15
C ARG A 9 -17.62 -5.85 6.21
N LEU A 10 -17.59 -5.58 4.91
CA LEU A 10 -17.87 -6.54 3.85
C LEU A 10 -16.70 -7.51 3.67
N CYS A 11 -16.99 -8.81 3.76
CA CYS A 11 -15.97 -9.83 3.57
C CYS A 11 -15.73 -10.10 2.08
N VAL A 12 -14.50 -9.86 1.64
CA VAL A 12 -14.10 -10.05 0.24
C VAL A 12 -13.52 -11.45 0.06
N LEU A 13 -14.27 -12.31 -0.63
CA LEU A 13 -13.80 -13.64 -1.03
C LEU A 13 -12.67 -13.50 -2.05
N ASN A 14 -11.72 -14.45 -2.02
CA ASN A 14 -10.65 -14.49 -3.01
C ASN A 14 -11.13 -15.21 -4.28
N VAL A 15 -12.05 -14.58 -5.00
CA VAL A 15 -12.67 -15.09 -6.23
C VAL A 15 -12.60 -14.02 -7.30
N ASP A 16 -12.40 -14.43 -8.55
CA ASP A 16 -12.50 -13.58 -9.75
C ASP A 16 -11.69 -12.28 -9.73
N GLY A 17 -10.60 -12.23 -8.97
CA GLY A 17 -9.76 -11.04 -8.84
C GLY A 17 -10.43 -9.89 -8.06
N LEU A 18 -11.47 -10.17 -7.27
CA LEU A 18 -12.25 -9.14 -6.58
C LEU A 18 -11.39 -8.33 -5.59
N ARG A 19 -10.39 -8.94 -4.98
CA ARG A 19 -9.46 -8.24 -4.07
C ARG A 19 -8.59 -7.25 -4.84
N GLU A 20 -8.05 -7.67 -5.97
CA GLU A 20 -7.25 -6.85 -6.87
C GLU A 20 -8.06 -5.66 -7.42
N GLN A 21 -9.33 -5.87 -7.79
CA GLN A 21 -10.22 -4.79 -8.23
C GLN A 21 -10.43 -3.74 -7.14
N ASN A 22 -10.68 -4.16 -5.89
CA ASN A 22 -10.81 -3.23 -4.77
C ASN A 22 -9.49 -2.48 -4.48
N LEU A 23 -8.35 -3.17 -4.59
CA LEU A 23 -7.03 -2.55 -4.43
C LEU A 23 -6.78 -1.49 -5.52
N GLU A 24 -7.11 -1.80 -6.77
CA GLU A 24 -6.98 -0.89 -7.92
C GLU A 24 -7.89 0.33 -7.76
N GLU A 25 -9.16 0.14 -7.37
CA GLU A 25 -10.11 1.24 -7.17
C GLU A 25 -9.60 2.26 -6.14
N VAL A 26 -9.10 1.76 -5.00
CA VAL A 26 -8.55 2.62 -3.93
C VAL A 26 -7.22 3.25 -4.34
N HIS A 27 -6.41 2.54 -5.13
CA HIS A 27 -5.13 3.06 -5.61
C HIS A 27 -5.29 4.18 -6.64
N SER A 28 -6.22 3.99 -7.59
CA SER A 28 -6.44 4.87 -8.74
C SER A 28 -7.46 5.98 -8.49
N SER A 29 -7.94 6.12 -7.25
CA SER A 29 -8.83 7.22 -6.85
C SER A 29 -8.22 8.59 -7.21
N ARG A 30 -9.00 9.46 -7.87
CA ARG A 30 -8.55 10.79 -8.33
C ARG A 30 -8.04 11.71 -7.23
N TYR A 31 -8.37 11.41 -5.97
CA TYR A 31 -7.94 12.14 -4.77
C TYR A 31 -6.69 11.54 -4.12
N SER A 32 -6.15 10.47 -4.71
CA SER A 32 -4.97 9.77 -4.24
C SER A 32 -3.75 10.34 -4.95
N ILE A 33 -3.23 11.47 -4.44
CA ILE A 33 -1.84 11.87 -4.71
C ILE A 33 -0.96 10.83 -4.02
N HIS A 34 -0.66 9.75 -4.74
CA HIS A 34 0.09 8.55 -4.32
C HIS A 34 -0.19 8.11 -2.88
N PRO A 35 -1.25 7.31 -2.65
CA PRO A 35 -1.55 6.84 -1.31
C PRO A 35 -0.41 5.95 -0.84
N ARG A 36 0.22 6.33 0.28
CA ARG A 36 1.09 5.41 1.01
C ARG A 36 0.26 4.17 1.35
N ALA A 37 0.88 2.98 1.41
CA ALA A 37 0.21 1.73 1.80
C ALA A 37 -0.67 1.87 3.07
N THR A 38 -0.26 2.73 4.00
CA THR A 38 -1.04 3.12 5.18
C THR A 38 -2.40 3.73 4.84
N LYS A 39 -2.46 4.68 3.90
CA LYS A 39 -3.72 5.31 3.46
C LYS A 39 -4.63 4.29 2.80
N MET A 40 -4.10 3.48 1.87
CA MET A 40 -4.89 2.40 1.24
C MET A 40 -5.48 1.44 2.27
N TYR A 41 -4.71 1.10 3.31
CA TYR A 41 -5.20 0.27 4.40
C TYR A 41 -6.35 0.95 5.15
N HIS A 42 -6.26 2.24 5.47
CA HIS A 42 -7.36 3.00 6.09
C HIS A 42 -8.61 3.05 5.22
N ASP A 43 -8.46 3.39 3.94
CA ASP A 43 -9.60 3.51 3.03
C ASP A 43 -10.30 2.14 2.82
N LEU A 44 -9.53 1.05 2.64
CA LEU A 44 -10.11 -0.29 2.46
C LEU A 44 -10.74 -0.85 3.73
N GLN A 45 -10.11 -0.65 4.89
CA GLN A 45 -10.56 -1.29 6.11
C GLN A 45 -11.84 -0.65 6.68
N GLU A 46 -12.25 0.53 6.22
CA GLU A 46 -13.55 1.12 6.60
C GLU A 46 -14.72 0.30 6.06
N VAL A 47 -14.58 -0.25 4.86
CA VAL A 47 -15.68 -0.90 4.13
C VAL A 47 -15.46 -2.40 4.01
N TYR A 48 -14.23 -2.84 3.82
CA TYR A 48 -13.89 -4.22 3.47
C TYR A 48 -13.06 -4.93 4.54
N TRP A 49 -13.16 -6.26 4.54
CA TRP A 49 -12.34 -7.14 5.35
C TRP A 49 -11.99 -8.41 4.58
N TRP A 50 -10.75 -8.85 4.68
CA TRP A 50 -10.34 -10.20 4.33
C TRP A 50 -9.04 -10.57 5.05
N ASN A 51 -8.80 -11.88 5.20
CA ASN A 51 -7.55 -12.35 5.78
C ASN A 51 -6.36 -11.96 4.87
N GLY A 52 -5.37 -11.28 5.43
CA GLY A 52 -4.19 -10.85 4.70
C GLY A 52 -4.27 -9.47 4.04
N ILE A 53 -5.33 -8.67 4.25
CA ILE A 53 -5.51 -7.37 3.60
C ILE A 53 -4.28 -6.45 3.64
N ARG A 54 -3.56 -6.38 4.77
CA ARG A 54 -2.32 -5.59 4.88
C ARG A 54 -1.20 -6.10 3.98
N ARG A 55 -1.04 -7.43 3.88
CA ARG A 55 -0.03 -8.06 3.02
C ARG A 55 -0.35 -7.79 1.56
N ASP A 56 -1.60 -8.01 1.17
CA ASP A 56 -2.05 -7.83 -0.21
C ASP A 56 -1.86 -6.36 -0.66
N ILE A 57 -2.15 -5.39 0.21
CA ILE A 57 -1.85 -3.96 -0.03
C ILE A 57 -0.34 -3.74 -0.20
N ALA A 58 0.49 -4.30 0.68
CA ALA A 58 1.93 -4.12 0.61
C ALA A 58 2.52 -4.68 -0.69
N GLU A 59 2.08 -5.88 -1.10
CA GLU A 59 2.48 -6.50 -2.36
C GLU A 59 1.99 -5.72 -3.58
N PHE A 60 0.75 -5.21 -3.54
CA PHE A 60 0.18 -4.39 -4.61
C PHE A 60 0.99 -3.09 -4.80
N VAL A 61 1.24 -2.34 -3.72
CA VAL A 61 2.02 -1.10 -3.75
C VAL A 61 3.46 -1.36 -4.17
N ALA A 62 4.06 -2.48 -3.74
CA ALA A 62 5.41 -2.87 -4.13
C ALA A 62 5.55 -3.15 -5.63
N LYS A 63 4.48 -3.56 -6.31
CA LYS A 63 4.44 -3.82 -7.76
C LYS A 63 4.12 -2.56 -8.59
N CYS A 64 3.68 -1.46 -7.97
CA CYS A 64 3.34 -0.22 -8.67
C CYS A 64 4.59 0.58 -9.07
N PRO A 65 4.89 0.77 -10.38
CA PRO A 65 6.08 1.49 -10.83
C PRO A 65 6.12 2.95 -10.37
N ASN A 66 4.95 3.59 -10.26
CA ASN A 66 4.87 4.99 -9.80
C ASN A 66 5.22 5.09 -8.32
N CYS A 67 4.72 4.17 -7.48
CA CYS A 67 5.07 4.12 -6.06
C CYS A 67 6.56 3.79 -5.84
N GLN A 68 7.14 2.94 -6.68
CA GLN A 68 8.57 2.61 -6.61
C GLN A 68 9.45 3.82 -6.90
N GLN A 69 9.18 4.55 -7.98
CA GLN A 69 9.95 5.75 -8.37
C GLN A 69 9.93 6.82 -7.28
N VAL A 70 8.74 7.18 -6.81
CA VAL A 70 8.56 8.17 -5.74
C VAL A 70 9.28 7.76 -4.46
N LYS A 71 9.31 6.46 -4.13
CA LYS A 71 10.03 5.97 -2.94
C LYS A 71 11.55 6.13 -3.08
N VAL A 72 12.11 5.91 -4.27
CA VAL A 72 13.54 6.08 -4.54
C VAL A 72 13.95 7.55 -4.42
N GLU A 73 13.16 8.46 -4.98
CA GLU A 73 13.42 9.91 -4.93
C GLU A 73 13.43 10.47 -3.49
N HIS A 74 12.63 9.89 -2.59
CA HIS A 74 12.58 10.31 -1.19
C HIS A 74 13.58 9.61 -0.26
N GLN A 75 14.33 8.61 -0.73
CA GLN A 75 15.43 8.07 0.06
C GLN A 75 16.57 9.08 0.04
N ARG A 76 17.05 9.51 1.21
CA ARG A 76 18.28 10.30 1.29
C ARG A 76 19.39 9.50 0.60
N PRO A 77 20.13 10.07 -0.36
CA PRO A 77 21.36 9.44 -0.83
C PRO A 77 22.19 9.10 0.39
N GLY A 78 22.62 7.84 0.52
CA GLY A 78 23.59 7.47 1.54
C GLY A 78 24.81 8.37 1.36
N GLY A 79 25.02 9.31 2.28
CA GLY A 79 26.16 10.22 2.19
C GLY A 79 27.44 9.39 2.14
N PHE A 80 28.35 9.75 1.25
CA PHE A 80 29.71 9.22 1.31
C PHE A 80 30.25 9.51 2.71
N LEU A 81 30.59 8.46 3.47
CA LEU A 81 31.34 8.60 4.71
C LEU A 81 32.67 9.25 4.35
N GLN A 82 32.80 10.55 4.60
CA GLN A 82 34.11 11.21 4.50
C GLN A 82 34.90 10.80 5.73
N ASP A 83 35.97 10.02 5.53
CA ASP A 83 36.93 9.72 6.58
C ASP A 83 37.51 11.04 7.10
N ILE A 84 37.24 11.34 8.37
CA ILE A 84 37.84 12.48 9.06
C ILE A 84 39.31 12.10 9.31
N PRO A 85 40.29 12.88 8.80
CA PRO A 85 41.69 12.58 9.06
C PRO A 85 41.99 12.70 10.56
N ILE A 86 42.64 11.67 11.11
CA ILE A 86 43.08 11.65 12.51
C ILE A 86 44.20 12.70 12.67
N PRO A 87 44.10 13.64 13.62
CA PRO A 87 45.16 14.63 13.84
C PRO A 87 46.43 13.94 14.34
N THR A 88 47.59 14.37 13.82
CA THR A 88 48.93 13.97 14.29
C THR A 88 49.36 14.83 15.48
#